data_AF-A0A6V7JP95-F1
#
_entry.id   AF-A0A6V7JP95-F1
#
_cell.length_a   1.000
_cell.length_b   1.000
_cell.length_c   1.000
_cell.angle_alpha   90.00
_cell.angle_beta   90.00
_cell.angle_gamma   90.00
#
_symmetry.space_group_name_H-M   'P 1'
#
loop_
_entity.id
_entity.type
_entity.pdbx_description
1 polymer ?
#
loop_
_entity_poly.entity_id
_entity_poly.type
_entity_poly.pdbx_seq_one_letter_code
_entity_poly.pdbx_strand_id
1 'polypeptide(L)'
;TTYPVLPTAGRAQVRIFNPRDCQLPITINNQSILLEPFGIWSDKDIETIGNVSLPYTADFSQCGGENNTSGAITAFENQATSYVLEESSFYAYKDYVNKTKSGNPAIRVLTYSRVDSNVVTKVELLGVDFVFETNGTEITKVGEFAPGRYEVKVNGEVVDKI
;
A
#
# COMPACT_ATOMS: atom_id res chain seq x y z
N THR A 1 3.38 -19.70 -15.21
CA THR A 1 3.14 -18.52 -16.08
C THR A 1 3.58 -17.28 -15.32
N THR A 2 4.29 -16.35 -15.93
CA THR A 2 4.89 -15.16 -15.26
C THR A 2 4.18 -13.84 -15.61
N TYR A 3 2.98 -13.92 -16.19
CA TYR A 3 2.19 -12.74 -16.55
C TYR A 3 1.39 -12.24 -15.34
N PRO A 4 1.35 -10.92 -15.10
CA PRO A 4 0.52 -10.36 -14.05
C PRO A 4 -0.94 -10.62 -14.37
N VAL A 5 -1.70 -11.07 -13.37
CA VAL A 5 -3.17 -11.05 -13.43
C VAL A 5 -3.57 -9.59 -13.35
N LEU A 6 -4.08 -9.05 -14.46
CA LEU A 6 -4.60 -7.69 -14.50
C LEU A 6 -6.05 -7.69 -14.05
N PRO A 7 -6.52 -6.63 -13.35
CA PRO A 7 -7.94 -6.46 -13.16
C PRO A 7 -8.60 -6.31 -14.55
N THR A 8 -9.67 -7.08 -14.77
CA THR A 8 -10.47 -7.06 -15.99
C THR A 8 -11.91 -6.71 -15.65
N ALA A 9 -12.77 -6.50 -16.66
CA ALA A 9 -14.21 -6.44 -16.44
C ALA A 9 -14.71 -7.67 -15.65
N GLY A 10 -15.64 -7.45 -14.72
CA GLY A 10 -16.14 -8.44 -13.78
C GLY A 10 -15.23 -8.74 -12.57
N ARG A 11 -14.05 -8.11 -12.48
CA ARG A 11 -13.04 -8.39 -11.45
C ARG A 11 -12.45 -7.11 -10.86
N ALA A 12 -12.03 -7.18 -9.60
CA ALA A 12 -11.28 -6.14 -8.92
C ALA A 12 -10.10 -6.73 -8.14
N GLN A 13 -9.12 -5.89 -7.81
CA GLN A 13 -8.03 -6.24 -6.92
C GLN A 13 -7.94 -5.24 -5.78
N VAL A 14 -7.72 -5.75 -4.57
CA VAL A 14 -7.53 -4.95 -3.36
C VAL A 14 -6.22 -5.35 -2.71
N ARG A 15 -5.45 -4.36 -2.26
CA ARG A 15 -4.32 -4.54 -1.36
C ARG A 15 -4.51 -3.69 -0.13
N ILE A 16 -4.06 -4.20 1.00
CA ILE A 16 -4.18 -3.54 2.29
C ILE A 16 -2.82 -3.58 2.95
N PHE A 17 -2.30 -2.40 3.25
CA PHE A 17 -1.03 -2.19 3.93
C PHE A 17 -1.30 -1.94 5.42
N ASN A 18 -0.57 -2.66 6.26
CA ASN A 18 -0.36 -2.27 7.65
C ASN A 18 0.91 -1.42 7.72
N PRO A 19 0.82 -0.09 7.86
CA PRO A 19 2.01 0.75 7.87
C PRO A 19 2.71 0.78 9.25
N ARG A 20 2.26 -0.02 10.21
CA ARG A 20 2.68 0.04 11.61
C ARG A 20 3.60 -1.11 11.98
N ASP A 21 4.44 -0.86 12.99
CA ASP A 21 5.29 -1.87 13.63
C ASP A 21 4.52 -2.67 14.70
N CYS A 22 3.39 -3.25 14.33
CA CYS A 22 2.53 -4.04 15.22
C CYS A 22 1.70 -5.01 14.38
N GLN A 23 1.23 -6.10 14.99
CA GLN A 23 0.26 -6.96 14.34
C GLN A 23 -1.12 -6.31 14.34
N LEU A 24 -1.82 -6.43 13.22
CA LEU A 24 -3.15 -5.86 13.02
C LEU A 24 -4.13 -6.97 12.61
N PRO A 25 -4.87 -7.55 13.57
CA PRO A 25 -5.99 -8.42 13.28
C PRO A 25 -7.07 -7.66 12.51
N ILE A 26 -7.49 -8.20 11.38
CA ILE A 26 -8.54 -7.62 10.56
C ILE A 26 -9.50 -8.71 10.07
N THR A 27 -10.79 -8.43 10.07
CA THR A 27 -11.78 -9.24 9.37
C THR A 27 -12.33 -8.44 8.21
N ILE A 28 -12.20 -8.95 6.98
CA ILE A 28 -12.71 -8.30 5.76
C ILE A 28 -13.67 -9.28 5.09
N ASN A 29 -14.90 -8.87 4.84
CA ASN A 29 -15.90 -9.71 4.19
C ASN A 29 -15.98 -11.14 4.80
N ASN A 30 -16.00 -11.22 6.13
CA ASN A 30 -16.01 -12.46 6.93
C ASN A 30 -14.73 -13.31 6.87
N GLN A 31 -13.64 -12.80 6.31
CA GLN A 31 -12.34 -13.46 6.33
C GLN A 31 -11.43 -12.81 7.38
N SER A 32 -11.02 -13.58 8.39
CA SER A 32 -10.06 -13.10 9.39
C SER A 32 -8.63 -13.27 8.91
N ILE A 33 -7.87 -12.19 9.00
CA ILE A 33 -6.50 -12.05 8.52
C ILE A 33 -5.69 -11.42 9.66
N LEU A 34 -4.46 -11.85 9.84
CA LEU A 34 -3.49 -11.17 10.69
C LEU A 34 -2.49 -10.45 9.78
N LEU A 35 -2.53 -9.12 9.76
CA LEU A 35 -1.52 -8.32 9.07
C LEU A 35 -0.30 -8.18 9.98
N GLU A 36 0.82 -8.76 9.57
CA GLU A 36 2.10 -8.58 10.26
C GLU A 36 2.57 -7.12 10.24
N PRO A 37 3.51 -6.73 11.13
CA PRO A 37 4.17 -5.43 11.08
C PRO A 37 4.69 -5.12 9.66
N PHE A 38 4.37 -3.93 9.14
CA PHE A 38 4.71 -3.51 7.77
C PHE A 38 4.21 -4.45 6.66
N GLY A 39 3.26 -5.33 7.00
CA GLY A 39 2.75 -6.37 6.13
C GLY A 39 1.74 -5.88 5.11
N ILE A 40 1.49 -6.74 4.12
CA ILE A 40 0.55 -6.50 3.04
C ILE A 40 -0.36 -7.71 2.89
N TRP A 41 -1.67 -7.48 2.86
CA TRP A 41 -2.65 -8.45 2.40
C TRP A 41 -3.12 -8.06 0.99
N SER A 42 -3.42 -9.05 0.16
CA SER A 42 -3.98 -8.80 -1.17
C SER A 42 -4.97 -9.86 -1.60
N ASP A 43 -6.08 -9.43 -2.16
CA ASP A 43 -6.97 -10.25 -2.97
C ASP A 43 -6.96 -9.73 -4.41
N LYS A 44 -6.60 -10.61 -5.34
CA LYS A 44 -6.41 -10.28 -6.76
C LYS A 44 -7.58 -10.73 -7.64
N ASP A 45 -8.60 -11.35 -7.06
CA ASP A 45 -9.66 -12.01 -7.82
C ASP A 45 -11.06 -11.81 -7.21
N ILE A 46 -11.38 -10.55 -6.88
CA ILE A 46 -12.67 -10.20 -6.32
C ILE A 46 -13.69 -10.08 -7.45
N GLU A 47 -14.69 -10.97 -7.47
CA GLU A 47 -15.82 -10.88 -8.39
C GLU A 47 -16.67 -9.66 -8.08
N THR A 48 -16.86 -8.77 -9.07
CA THR A 48 -17.68 -7.57 -8.91
C THR A 48 -18.22 -7.08 -10.24
N ILE A 49 -19.48 -6.63 -10.24
CA ILE A 49 -20.07 -5.85 -11.33
C ILE A 49 -20.23 -4.43 -10.79
N GLY A 50 -19.46 -3.48 -11.33
CA GLY A 50 -19.31 -2.16 -10.74
C GLY A 50 -18.46 -2.17 -9.47
N ASN A 51 -18.79 -1.29 -8.52
CA ASN A 51 -18.06 -1.16 -7.27
C ASN A 51 -18.74 -1.98 -6.18
N VAL A 52 -17.98 -2.79 -5.45
CA VAL A 52 -18.48 -3.53 -4.27
C VAL A 52 -17.82 -3.00 -3.01
N SER A 53 -18.64 -2.86 -1.97
CA SER A 53 -18.20 -2.47 -0.64
C SER A 53 -17.92 -3.72 0.19
N LEU A 54 -16.70 -3.84 0.68
CA LEU A 54 -16.23 -4.94 1.53
C LEU A 54 -16.19 -4.42 2.96
N PRO A 55 -17.14 -4.83 3.83
CA PRO A 55 -17.12 -4.42 5.22
C PRO A 55 -15.88 -4.98 5.91
N TYR A 56 -15.27 -4.19 6.78
CA TYR A 56 -14.15 -4.65 7.60
C TYR A 56 -14.31 -4.24 9.07
N THR A 57 -13.66 -5.03 9.94
CA THR A 57 -13.38 -4.68 11.33
C THR A 57 -11.90 -4.91 11.61
N ALA A 58 -11.26 -4.02 12.35
CA ALA A 58 -9.84 -4.07 12.69
C ALA A 58 -9.62 -3.79 14.19
N ASP A 59 -8.65 -4.48 14.77
CA ASP A 59 -8.23 -4.31 16.16
C ASP A 59 -6.87 -3.62 16.22
N PHE A 60 -6.86 -2.32 16.50
CA PHE A 60 -5.65 -1.52 16.64
C PHE A 60 -5.08 -1.52 18.07
N SER A 61 -5.59 -2.33 19.00
CA SER A 61 -5.14 -2.33 20.40
C SER A 61 -3.64 -2.61 20.55
N GLN A 62 -3.10 -3.54 19.76
CA GLN A 62 -1.65 -3.83 19.72
C GLN A 62 -0.82 -2.69 19.15
N CYS A 63 -1.47 -1.74 18.49
CA CYS A 63 -0.89 -0.54 17.88
C CYS A 63 -1.17 0.74 18.69
N GLY A 64 -1.69 0.58 19.92
CA GLY A 64 -2.05 1.68 20.83
C GLY A 64 -3.32 2.44 20.42
N GLY A 65 -4.22 1.82 19.64
CA GLY A 65 -5.50 2.39 19.21
C GLY A 65 -6.71 1.60 19.72
N GLU A 66 -7.88 1.89 19.15
CA GLU A 66 -9.17 1.26 19.43
C GLU A 66 -9.21 -0.22 18.99
N ASN A 67 -9.92 -1.03 19.77
CA ASN A 67 -10.01 -2.48 19.58
C ASN A 67 -11.18 -2.94 18.70
N ASN A 68 -11.87 -2.01 18.02
CA ASN A 68 -13.01 -2.34 17.16
C ASN A 68 -13.31 -1.23 16.14
N THR A 69 -12.33 -0.88 15.33
CA THR A 69 -12.54 0.07 14.23
C THR A 69 -13.26 -0.65 13.10
N SER A 70 -14.35 -0.08 12.58
CA SER A 70 -15.11 -0.65 11.47
C SER A 70 -15.22 0.31 10.30
N GLY A 71 -15.35 -0.24 9.10
CA GLY A 71 -15.48 0.55 7.89
C GLY A 71 -15.78 -0.28 6.65
N ALA A 72 -15.55 0.33 5.49
CA ALA A 72 -15.80 -0.27 4.20
C ALA A 72 -14.65 0.00 3.22
N ILE A 73 -14.13 -1.06 2.63
CA ILE A 73 -13.14 -1.02 1.55
C ILE A 73 -13.90 -1.14 0.23
N THR A 74 -13.64 -0.24 -0.72
CA THR A 74 -14.31 -0.29 -2.03
C THR A 74 -13.43 -1.02 -3.04
N ALA A 75 -13.89 -2.16 -3.53
CA ALA A 75 -13.28 -2.83 -4.67
C ALA A 75 -13.92 -2.28 -5.95
N PHE A 76 -13.10 -1.61 -6.77
CA PHE A 76 -13.53 -1.00 -8.02
C PHE A 76 -13.30 -1.97 -9.17
N GLU A 77 -14.36 -2.29 -9.93
CA GLU A 77 -14.24 -3.12 -11.13
C GLU A 77 -13.15 -2.59 -12.08
N ASN A 78 -12.40 -3.52 -12.68
CA ASN A 78 -11.33 -3.24 -13.62
C ASN A 78 -10.22 -2.34 -13.03
N GLN A 79 -10.05 -2.36 -11.70
CA GLN A 79 -9.00 -1.62 -11.00
C GLN A 79 -8.33 -2.48 -9.94
N ALA A 80 -7.07 -2.14 -9.69
CA ALA A 80 -6.36 -2.53 -8.49
C ALA A 80 -6.28 -1.30 -7.59
N THR A 81 -6.76 -1.44 -6.35
CA THR A 81 -6.78 -0.36 -5.37
C THR A 81 -6.04 -0.79 -4.14
N SER A 82 -5.15 0.07 -3.67
CA SER A 82 -4.39 -0.14 -2.46
C SER A 82 -4.94 0.75 -1.36
N TYR A 83 -5.04 0.20 -0.16
CA TYR A 83 -5.53 0.84 1.05
C TYR A 83 -4.45 0.81 2.12
N VAL A 84 -4.28 1.92 2.83
CA VAL A 84 -3.45 2.03 4.03
C VAL A 84 -4.40 2.24 5.18
N LEU A 85 -4.46 1.27 6.09
CA LEU A 85 -5.42 1.31 7.18
C LEU A 85 -4.92 2.13 8.35
N GLU A 86 -5.77 3.03 8.80
CA GLU A 86 -5.63 3.69 10.08
C GLU A 86 -6.97 3.70 10.82
N GLU A 87 -6.89 4.03 12.09
CA GLU A 87 -8.00 3.97 13.04
C GLU A 87 -9.09 5.00 12.74
N SER A 88 -8.71 6.22 12.36
CA SER A 88 -9.65 7.33 12.12
C SER A 88 -9.90 7.63 10.64
N SER A 89 -8.98 7.22 9.75
CA SER A 89 -9.11 7.39 8.31
C SER A 89 -8.29 6.32 7.59
N PHE A 90 -8.71 5.95 6.37
CA PHE A 90 -7.89 5.12 5.51
C PHE A 90 -7.49 5.92 4.28
N TYR A 91 -6.24 5.77 3.86
CA TYR A 91 -5.74 6.33 2.62
C TYR A 91 -5.91 5.29 1.51
N ALA A 92 -6.48 5.68 0.38
CA ALA A 92 -6.71 4.79 -0.75
C ALA A 92 -6.19 5.38 -2.06
N TYR A 93 -5.64 4.54 -2.91
CA TYR A 93 -5.07 4.96 -4.20
C TYR A 93 -5.19 3.86 -5.25
N LYS A 94 -5.31 4.29 -6.50
CA LYS A 94 -5.30 3.40 -7.66
C LYS A 94 -3.88 2.93 -7.95
N ASP A 95 -3.73 1.63 -8.14
CA ASP A 95 -2.44 1.03 -8.47
C ASP A 95 -2.04 1.20 -9.93
N TYR A 96 -0.74 1.38 -10.13
CA TYR A 96 -0.12 1.23 -11.44
C TYR A 96 0.15 -0.25 -11.72
N VAL A 97 -0.74 -0.88 -12.48
CA VAL A 97 -0.68 -2.32 -12.82
C VAL A 97 -0.08 -2.60 -14.19
N ASN A 98 0.06 -1.56 -15.02
CA ASN A 98 0.59 -1.70 -16.36
C ASN A 98 2.11 -1.89 -16.32
N LYS A 99 2.64 -2.52 -17.36
CA LYS A 99 4.08 -2.47 -17.61
C LYS A 99 4.47 -1.04 -17.98
N THR A 100 5.63 -0.63 -17.50
CA THR A 100 6.30 0.60 -17.92
C THR A 100 6.55 0.56 -19.43
N LYS A 101 6.59 1.74 -20.07
CA LYS A 101 6.82 1.80 -21.53
C LYS A 101 8.24 1.36 -21.89
N SER A 102 9.20 1.61 -21.00
CA SER A 102 10.60 1.23 -21.16
C SER A 102 10.87 -0.25 -20.86
N GLY A 103 9.95 -0.94 -20.18
CA GLY A 103 10.18 -2.28 -19.62
C GLY A 103 10.98 -2.30 -18.32
N ASN A 104 11.43 -1.13 -17.84
CA ASN A 104 12.15 -0.99 -16.57
C ASN A 104 11.24 -1.15 -15.35
N PRO A 105 11.77 -1.59 -14.20
CA PRO A 105 11.05 -1.56 -12.93
C PRO A 105 10.44 -0.18 -12.61
N ALA A 106 9.20 -0.21 -12.10
CA ALA A 106 8.50 0.96 -11.59
C ALA A 106 8.54 0.94 -10.06
N ILE A 107 8.98 2.04 -9.46
CA ILE A 107 9.06 2.22 -8.00
C ILE A 107 8.19 3.42 -7.61
N ARG A 108 7.48 3.29 -6.50
CA ARG A 108 6.79 4.39 -5.80
C ARG A 108 6.94 4.17 -4.30
N VAL A 109 6.83 5.25 -3.56
CA VAL A 109 6.99 5.24 -2.11
C VAL A 109 5.65 5.58 -1.48
N LEU A 110 5.27 4.79 -0.47
CA LEU A 110 4.24 5.13 0.50
C LEU A 110 4.97 5.50 1.79
N THR A 111 4.77 6.73 2.27
CA THR A 111 5.21 7.12 3.61
C THR A 111 4.04 7.16 4.57
N TYR A 112 4.33 6.86 5.83
CA TYR A 112 3.35 6.88 6.89
C TYR A 112 3.95 7.59 8.11
N SER A 113 3.28 8.64 8.59
CA SER A 113 3.68 9.32 9.84
C SER A 113 2.45 9.64 10.69
N ARG A 114 2.50 9.24 11.96
CA ARG A 114 1.55 9.70 12.98
C ARG A 114 1.93 11.07 13.55
N VAL A 115 3.18 11.50 13.37
CA VAL A 115 3.74 12.70 13.98
C VAL A 115 3.77 13.81 12.93
N ASP A 116 2.85 14.76 13.08
CA ASP A 116 2.68 16.00 12.29
C ASP A 116 2.61 15.81 10.76
N SER A 117 1.52 16.28 10.15
CA SER A 117 1.32 16.27 8.69
C SER A 117 2.28 17.19 7.93
N ASN A 118 3.23 17.83 8.61
CA ASN A 118 4.23 18.74 8.06
C ASN A 118 5.66 18.17 8.06
N VAL A 119 5.85 16.89 8.45
CA VAL A 119 7.17 16.26 8.38
C VAL A 119 7.45 15.80 6.95
N VAL A 120 8.48 16.42 6.35
CA VAL A 120 9.03 15.98 5.06
C VAL A 120 9.84 14.71 5.26
N THR A 121 9.46 13.65 4.57
CA THR A 121 10.23 12.40 4.53
C THR A 121 10.91 12.28 3.17
N LYS A 122 12.22 12.01 3.19
CA LYS A 122 13.02 11.77 1.99
C LYS A 122 13.37 10.30 1.90
N VAL A 123 12.96 9.66 0.81
CA VAL A 123 13.37 8.29 0.48
C VAL A 123 14.32 8.33 -0.71
N GLU A 124 15.59 8.04 -0.46
CA GLU A 124 16.67 8.17 -1.44
C GLU A 124 17.03 6.77 -1.97
N LEU A 125 17.13 6.64 -3.29
CA LEU A 125 17.62 5.44 -3.96
C LEU A 125 19.08 5.66 -4.38
N LEU A 126 20.00 5.04 -3.65
CA LEU A 126 21.42 5.07 -4.00
C LEU A 126 21.68 4.17 -5.20
N GLY A 127 22.49 4.68 -6.14
CA GLY A 127 22.78 4.04 -7.43
C GLY A 127 22.14 4.76 -8.62
N VAL A 128 21.12 5.59 -8.39
CA VAL A 128 20.48 6.47 -9.39
C VAL A 128 20.36 7.93 -8.94
N ASP A 129 20.85 8.25 -7.73
CA ASP A 129 20.80 9.59 -7.12
C ASP A 129 19.39 10.22 -7.19
N PHE A 130 18.37 9.41 -6.92
CA PHE A 130 16.97 9.83 -6.96
C PHE A 130 16.38 9.93 -5.57
N VAL A 131 15.57 10.97 -5.32
CA VAL A 131 14.91 11.22 -4.03
C VAL A 131 13.41 11.36 -4.24
N PHE A 132 12.66 10.53 -3.54
CA PHE A 132 11.24 10.66 -3.33
C PHE A 132 11.01 11.55 -2.10
N GLU A 133 10.23 12.62 -2.24
CA GLU A 133 9.84 13.47 -1.12
C GLU A 133 8.33 13.39 -0.91
N THR A 134 7.92 13.27 0.36
CA THR A 134 6.52 13.24 0.78
C THR A 134 6.33 14.09 2.03
N ASN A 135 5.10 14.53 2.27
CA ASN A 135 4.74 15.25 3.49
C ASN A 135 3.65 14.50 4.27
N GLY A 136 4.02 13.92 5.42
CA GLY A 136 3.12 13.06 6.20
C GLY A 136 2.81 11.71 5.52
N THR A 137 1.55 11.28 5.61
CA THR A 137 1.07 10.05 4.94
C THR A 137 0.70 10.35 3.49
N GLU A 138 1.58 9.97 2.56
CA GLU A 138 1.43 10.29 1.14
C GLU A 138 2.05 9.19 0.28
N ILE A 139 1.62 9.16 -0.99
CA ILE A 139 2.18 8.28 -2.01
C ILE A 139 2.75 9.10 -3.16
N THR A 140 3.97 8.78 -3.52
CA THR A 140 4.64 9.46 -4.62
C THR A 140 4.12 9.01 -5.98
N LYS A 141 4.41 9.82 -6.99
CA LYS A 141 4.34 9.36 -8.38
C LYS A 141 5.30 8.17 -8.59
N VAL A 142 4.94 7.35 -9.57
CA VAL A 142 5.78 6.24 -10.01
C VAL A 142 6.99 6.78 -10.78
N GLY A 143 8.19 6.36 -10.39
CA GLY A 143 9.43 6.51 -11.16
C GLY A 143 9.82 5.21 -11.84
N GLU A 144 10.43 5.29 -13.02
CA GLU A 144 10.99 4.14 -13.75
C GLU A 144 12.51 4.12 -13.60
N PHE A 145 13.07 2.97 -13.22
CA PHE A 145 14.50 2.83 -12.92
C PHE A 145 15.07 1.60 -13.58
N ALA A 146 16.33 1.64 -14.03
CA ALA A 146 16.97 0.48 -14.62
C ALA A 146 16.89 -0.76 -13.69
N PRO A 147 16.91 -1.99 -14.21
CA PRO A 147 17.04 -3.15 -13.35
C PRO A 147 18.36 -3.10 -12.57
N GLY A 148 18.31 -3.35 -11.27
CA GLY A 148 19.48 -3.26 -10.41
C GLY A 148 19.12 -3.49 -8.94
N ARG A 149 20.13 -3.38 -8.06
CA ARG A 149 19.93 -3.31 -6.62
C ARG A 149 20.16 -1.88 -6.17
N TYR A 150 19.25 -1.36 -5.36
CA TYR A 150 19.26 -0.01 -4.85
C TYR A 150 19.36 -0.04 -3.33
N GLU A 151 20.27 0.72 -2.75
CA GLU A 151 20.20 0.96 -1.30
C GLU A 151 19.17 2.04 -1.03
N VAL A 152 18.29 1.79 -0.08
CA VAL A 152 17.22 2.69 0.31
C VAL A 152 17.66 3.44 1.56
N LYS A 153 17.70 4.77 1.48
CA LYS A 153 17.83 5.63 2.65
C LYS A 153 16.52 6.31 2.97
N VAL A 154 16.22 6.45 4.25
CA VAL A 154 15.14 7.31 4.74
C VAL A 154 15.78 8.41 5.58
N ASN A 155 15.60 9.66 5.17
CA ASN A 155 16.18 10.84 5.83
C ASN A 155 17.71 10.70 6.08
N GLY A 156 18.45 10.19 5.10
CA GLY A 156 19.89 9.96 5.17
C GLY A 156 20.34 8.65 5.83
N GLU A 157 19.45 7.91 6.51
CA GLU A 157 19.78 6.63 7.17
C GLU A 157 19.48 5.44 6.25
N VAL A 158 20.43 4.51 6.11
CA VAL A 158 20.22 3.30 5.30
C VAL A 158 19.29 2.36 6.06
N VAL A 159 18.17 1.99 5.43
CA VAL A 159 17.15 1.13 6.04
C VAL A 159 17.00 -0.22 5.34
N ASP A 160 17.26 -0.30 4.03
CA ASP A 160 17.06 -1.53 3.26
C ASP A 160 17.81 -1.54 1.91
N LYS A 161 17.69 -2.65 1.17
CA LYS A 161 18.15 -2.81 -0.22
C LYS A 161 17.06 -3.50 -1.07
N ILE A 162 16.67 -2.88 -2.19
CA ILE A 162 15.61 -3.36 -3.09
C ILE A 162 16.12 -3.69 -4.50
#